data_AF-A0A3M1PUQ3-F1
#
_entry.id   AF-A0A3M1PUQ3-F1
#
_cell.length_a   1.000
_cell.length_b   1.000
_cell.length_c   1.000
_cell.angle_alpha   90.00
_cell.angle_beta   90.00
_cell.angle_gamma   90.00
#
_symmetry.space_group_name_H-M   'P 1'
#
loop_
_entity.id
_entity.type
_entity.pdbx_description
1 polymer ?
#
loop_
_entity_poly.entity_id
_entity_poly.type
_entity_poly.pdbx_seq_one_letter_code
_entity_poly.pdbx_strand_id
1 'polypeptide(L)'
;MTALLLGESATHGAGVIFFRAALLLIALIAAWVGSLWVARWVRRRYAEPQTAEPFTLQDLRDMHAQGQITGAEFEHLRADLIGRMRAGDAEAGDAGEGVSSS
;
A
#
# COMPACT_ATOMS: atom_id res chain seq x y z
N MET A 1 12.78 51.60 40.20
CA MET A 1 11.73 51.60 39.14
C MET A 1 12.34 51.10 37.84
N THR A 2 12.53 49.79 37.68
CA THR A 2 13.14 49.17 36.47
C THR A 2 12.56 47.77 36.26
N ALA A 3 11.25 47.67 36.03
CA ALA A 3 10.57 46.37 35.89
C ALA A 3 9.39 46.38 34.90
N LEU A 4 9.47 47.16 33.81
CA LEU A 4 8.36 47.30 32.84
C LEU A 4 8.80 47.28 31.36
N LEU A 5 9.90 46.62 31.01
CA LEU A 5 10.40 46.58 29.62
C LEU A 5 10.61 45.17 29.05
N LEU A 6 9.97 44.13 29.60
CA LEU A 6 10.15 42.74 29.13
C LEU A 6 8.96 42.17 28.33
N GLY A 7 7.94 42.96 28.02
CA GLY A 7 6.65 42.45 27.52
C GLY A 7 6.40 42.51 26.01
N GLU A 8 7.13 43.31 25.22
CA GLU A 8 6.65 43.70 23.88
C GLU A 8 7.36 43.04 22.69
N SER A 9 8.50 42.38 22.87
CA SER A 9 9.29 41.81 21.76
C SER A 9 8.90 40.37 21.34
N ALA A 10 8.02 39.69 22.10
CA ALA A 10 7.64 38.30 21.82
C ALA A 10 6.61 38.14 20.69
N THR A 11 5.92 39.21 20.30
CA THR A 11 4.78 39.18 19.37
C THR A 11 5.17 39.02 17.90
N HIS A 12 6.34 39.54 17.51
CA HIS A 12 6.80 39.48 16.11
C HIS A 12 7.28 38.09 15.69
N GLY A 13 7.93 37.35 16.60
CA GLY A 13 8.36 35.96 16.35
C GLY A 13 7.20 34.97 16.32
N ALA A 14 6.20 35.18 17.19
CA ALA A 14 5.02 34.32 17.28
C ALA A 14 4.22 34.31 15.96
N GLY A 15 3.99 35.49 15.35
CA GLY A 15 3.24 35.60 14.09
C GLY A 15 3.87 34.81 12.94
N VAL A 16 5.20 34.84 12.82
CA VAL A 16 5.93 34.09 11.79
C VAL A 16 5.86 32.58 12.02
N ILE A 17 5.88 32.13 13.28
CA ILE A 17 5.76 30.71 13.63
C ILE A 17 4.35 30.20 13.31
N PHE A 18 3.31 30.94 13.68
CA PHE A 18 1.93 30.58 13.35
C PHE A 18 1.68 30.56 11.84
N PHE A 19 2.22 31.53 11.10
CA PHE A 19 2.11 31.56 9.65
C PHE A 19 2.80 30.36 8.99
N ARG A 20 4.02 30.01 9.41
CA ARG A 20 4.74 28.83 8.90
C ARG A 20 4.02 27.52 9.24
N ALA A 21 3.50 27.40 10.46
CA ALA A 21 2.73 26.24 10.89
C ALA A 21 1.44 26.08 10.07
N ALA A 22 0.71 27.17 9.83
CA ALA A 22 -0.49 27.16 9.00
C ALA A 22 -0.17 26.76 7.55
N LEU A 23 0.94 27.27 6.99
CA LEU A 23 1.37 26.96 5.62
C LEU A 23 1.75 25.47 5.47
N LEU A 24 2.47 24.90 6.45
CA LEU A 24 2.77 23.47 6.50
C LEU A 24 1.52 22.62 6.63
N LEU A 25 0.56 23.03 7.47
CA LEU A 25 -0.70 22.32 7.63
C LEU A 25 -1.51 22.30 6.32
N ILE A 26 -1.59 23.44 5.63
CA ILE A 26 -2.25 23.55 4.31
C ILE A 26 -1.53 22.66 3.28
N ALA A 27 -0.20 22.67 3.25
CA ALA A 27 0.58 21.82 2.35
C ALA A 27 0.34 20.33 2.62
N LEU A 28 0.25 19.93 3.89
CA LEU A 28 -0.04 18.55 4.28
C LEU A 28 -1.45 18.12 3.82
N ILE A 29 -2.46 18.97 4.03
CA ILE A 29 -3.83 18.72 3.57
C ILE A 29 -3.87 18.63 2.04
N ALA A 30 -3.21 19.54 1.34
CA ALA A 30 -3.12 19.53 -0.12
C ALA A 30 -2.43 18.26 -0.64
N ALA A 31 -1.34 17.82 0.00
CA ALA A 31 -0.67 16.57 -0.34
C ALA A 31 -1.57 15.35 -0.10
N TRP A 32 -2.33 15.34 0.99
CA TRP A 32 -3.24 14.24 1.31
C TRP A 32 -4.38 14.14 0.29
N VAL A 33 -5.07 15.25 0.03
CA VAL A 33 -6.14 15.34 -0.99
C VAL A 33 -5.59 15.04 -2.38
N GLY A 34 -4.42 15.58 -2.71
CA GLY A 34 -3.70 15.31 -3.96
C GLY A 34 -3.40 13.83 -4.14
N SER A 35 -2.95 13.14 -3.08
CA SER A 35 -2.66 11.70 -3.13
C SER A 35 -3.91 10.86 -3.43
N LEU A 36 -5.07 11.22 -2.85
CA LEU A 36 -6.34 10.55 -3.12
C LEU A 36 -6.80 10.78 -4.57
N TRP A 37 -6.59 11.99 -5.08
CA TRP A 37 -6.92 12.34 -6.47
C TRP A 37 -6.04 11.59 -7.47
N VAL A 38 -4.73 11.55 -7.21
CA VAL A 38 -3.76 10.78 -8.00
C VAL A 38 -4.07 9.30 -7.92
N ALA A 39 -4.30 8.73 -6.73
CA ALA A 39 -4.67 7.32 -6.58
C ALA A 39 -5.95 6.98 -7.35
N ARG A 40 -6.94 7.87 -7.35
CA ARG A 40 -8.19 7.68 -8.11
C ARG A 40 -8.00 7.84 -9.62
N TRP A 41 -7.09 8.70 -10.07
CA TRP A 41 -6.75 8.85 -11.48
C TRP A 41 -5.93 7.68 -12.00
N VAL A 42 -4.93 7.23 -11.23
CA VAL A 42 -4.15 6.01 -11.47
C VAL A 42 -5.08 4.80 -11.53
N ARG A 43 -5.97 4.60 -10.54
CA ARG A 43 -6.95 3.51 -10.60
C ARG A 43 -7.85 3.54 -11.83
N ARG A 44 -8.16 4.71 -12.39
CA ARG A 44 -8.97 4.82 -13.63
C ARG A 44 -8.18 4.53 -14.90
N ARG A 45 -6.86 4.80 -14.89
CA ARG A 45 -5.97 4.58 -16.04
C ARG A 45 -5.34 3.19 -16.05
N TYR A 46 -5.15 2.59 -14.89
CA TYR A 46 -4.62 1.24 -14.69
C TYR A 46 -5.70 0.24 -14.22
N ALA A 47 -6.98 0.56 -14.46
CA ALA A 47 -8.09 -0.40 -14.41
C ALA A 47 -8.27 -1.13 -15.74
N GLU A 48 -7.19 -1.35 -16.48
CA GLU A 48 -7.07 -2.67 -17.09
C GLU A 48 -6.98 -3.67 -15.93
N PRO A 49 -7.64 -4.83 -16.01
CA PRO A 49 -7.35 -5.91 -15.09
C PRO A 49 -5.88 -6.26 -15.34
N GLN A 50 -4.98 -5.61 -14.61
CA GLN A 50 -3.73 -6.23 -14.25
C GLN A 50 -4.19 -7.49 -13.55
N THR A 51 -4.25 -8.58 -14.31
CA THR A 51 -3.66 -9.83 -13.91
C THR A 51 -2.35 -9.47 -13.23
N ALA A 52 -2.41 -9.07 -11.95
CA ALA A 52 -1.29 -9.16 -11.06
C ALA A 52 -0.88 -10.60 -11.25
N GLU A 53 0.27 -10.83 -11.90
CA GLU A 53 0.73 -12.18 -12.16
C GLU A 53 0.56 -12.94 -10.85
N PRO A 54 -0.26 -14.02 -10.85
CA PRO A 54 -0.54 -14.73 -9.63
C PRO A 54 0.81 -15.15 -9.07
N PHE A 55 1.11 -14.69 -7.85
CA PHE A 55 2.38 -14.92 -7.18
C PHE A 55 2.82 -16.38 -7.36
N THR A 56 3.95 -16.58 -8.03
CA THR A 56 4.34 -17.90 -8.53
C THR A 56 5.32 -18.60 -7.59
N LEU A 57 5.51 -19.92 -7.77
CA LEU A 57 6.61 -20.64 -7.12
C LEU A 57 7.99 -20.10 -7.52
N GLN A 58 8.10 -19.47 -8.68
CA GLN A 58 9.34 -18.87 -9.15
C GLN A 58 9.72 -17.67 -8.29
N ASP A 59 8.76 -16.77 -8.04
CA ASP A 59 8.95 -15.59 -7.19
C ASP A 59 9.35 -15.99 -5.77
N LEU A 60 8.71 -17.03 -5.22
CA LEU A 60 9.03 -17.54 -3.89
C LEU A 60 10.47 -18.10 -3.81
N ARG A 61 10.92 -18.79 -4.87
CA ARG A 61 12.30 -19.32 -4.97
C ARG A 61 13.31 -18.18 -5.07
N ASP A 62 13.00 -17.15 -5.85
CA ASP A 62 13.88 -16.02 -6.04
C ASP A 62 13.99 -15.19 -4.75
N MET A 63 12.91 -15.02 -3.99
CA MET A 63 12.93 -14.40 -2.66
C MET A 63 13.80 -15.17 -1.65
N HIS A 64 13.74 -16.50 -1.66
CA HIS A 64 14.61 -17.33 -0.81
C HIS A 64 16.07 -17.24 -1.23
N ALA A 65 16.36 -17.27 -2.54
CA ALA A 65 17.72 -17.12 -3.07
C ALA A 65 18.32 -15.74 -2.76
N GLN A 66 17.49 -14.70 -2.70
CA GLN A 66 17.88 -13.34 -2.30
C GLN A 66 17.99 -13.16 -0.77
N GLY A 67 17.65 -14.18 0.02
CA GLY A 67 17.69 -14.12 1.48
C GLY A 67 16.61 -13.21 2.10
N GLN A 68 15.52 -12.94 1.38
CA GLN A 68 14.40 -12.14 1.89
C GLN A 68 13.51 -12.92 2.87
N ILE A 69 13.55 -14.25 2.78
CA ILE A 69 12.82 -15.18 3.65
C ILE A 69 13.76 -16.30 4.11
N THR A 70 13.53 -16.80 5.31
CA THR A 70 14.27 -17.94 5.87
C THR A 70 13.81 -19.26 5.25
N GLY A 71 14.62 -20.31 5.33
CA GLY A 71 14.25 -21.63 4.80
C GLY A 71 12.98 -22.22 5.43
N ALA A 72 12.74 -21.94 6.72
CA ALA A 72 11.53 -22.37 7.40
C ALA A 72 10.28 -21.65 6.87
N GLU A 73 10.40 -20.34 6.60
CA GLU A 73 9.32 -19.54 6.00
C GLU A 73 9.06 -19.95 4.55
N PHE A 74 10.10 -20.26 3.78
CA PHE A 74 9.98 -20.75 2.41
C PHE A 74 9.16 -22.04 2.33
N GLU A 75 9.45 -23.05 3.16
CA GLU A 75 8.70 -24.31 3.14
C GLU A 75 7.23 -24.12 3.53
N HIS A 76 6.95 -23.23 4.48
CA HIS A 76 5.57 -22.92 4.87
C HIS A 76 4.79 -22.26 3.72
N LEU A 77 5.38 -21.23 3.10
CA LEU A 77 4.76 -20.50 1.98
C LEU A 77 4.62 -21.37 0.73
N ARG A 78 5.59 -22.26 0.47
CA ARG A 78 5.56 -23.20 -0.65
C ARG A 78 4.43 -24.20 -0.50
N ALA A 79 4.24 -24.77 0.70
CA ALA A 79 3.19 -25.74 0.97
C ALA A 79 1.79 -25.12 0.78
N ASP A 80 1.60 -23.89 1.27
CA ASP A 80 0.36 -23.14 1.11
C ASP A 80 0.06 -22.84 -0.37
N LEU A 81 1.06 -22.39 -1.13
CA LEU A 81 0.88 -22.09 -2.56
C LEU A 81 0.51 -23.34 -3.38
N ILE A 82 1.15 -24.48 -3.11
CA ILE A 82 0.81 -25.76 -3.74
C ILE A 82 -0.60 -26.23 -3.35
N GLY A 83 -1.00 -26.01 -2.10
CA GLY A 83 -2.35 -26.32 -1.61
C GLY A 83 -3.43 -25.55 -2.39
N ARG A 84 -3.21 -24.25 -2.59
CA ARG A 84 -4.15 -23.39 -3.34
C ARG A 84 -4.24 -23.77 -4.82
N MET A 85 -3.13 -24.13 -5.46
CA MET A 85 -3.14 -24.59 -6.87
C MET A 85 -3.98 -25.86 -7.03
N ARG A 86 -3.80 -26.85 -6.14
CA ARG A 86 -4.60 -28.08 -6.18
C ARG A 86 -6.10 -27.85 -5.92
N ALA A 87 -6.43 -26.92 -5.03
CA ALA A 87 -7.82 -26.58 -4.74
C ALA A 87 -8.50 -25.87 -5.92
N GLY A 88 -7.79 -24.94 -6.58
CA GLY A 88 -8.30 -24.24 -7.76
C GLY A 88 -8.55 -25.16 -8.95
N ASP A 89 -7.69 -26.16 -9.17
CA ASP A 89 -7.86 -27.14 -10.25
C ASP A 89 -9.07 -28.07 -9.99
N ALA A 90 -9.36 -28.39 -8.73
CA ALA A 90 -10.50 -29.22 -8.36
C ALA A 90 -11.85 -28.52 -8.58
N GLU A 91 -11.93 -27.21 -8.33
CA GLU A 91 -13.14 -26.40 -8.53
C GLU A 91 -13.40 -26.13 -10.03
N ALA A 92 -12.33 -26.04 -10.85
CA ALA A 92 -12.45 -25.93 -12.29
C ALA A 92 -12.96 -27.22 -12.98
N GLY A 93 -12.76 -28.38 -12.36
CA GLY A 93 -13.23 -29.68 -12.87
C GLY A 93 -14.74 -29.91 -12.70
N ASP A 94 -15.33 -29.45 -11.58
CA ASP A 94 -16.74 -29.68 -11.25
C ASP A 94 -17.71 -28.82 -12.11
N ALA A 95 -17.26 -27.66 -12.58
CA ALA A 95 -18.07 -26.78 -13.44
C ALA A 95 -18.20 -27.27 -14.90
N GLY A 96 -17.46 -28.32 -15.30
CA GLY A 96 -17.41 -28.83 -16.68
C GLY A 96 -18.29 -30.05 -16.98
N GLU A 97 -18.86 -30.71 -15.97
CA GLU A 97 -19.46 -32.05 -16.10
C GLU A 97 -21.00 -32.08 -16.13
N GLY A 98 -21.66 -30.94 -16.39
CA GLY A 98 -23.12 -30.79 -16.34
C GLY A 98 -23.87 -30.67 -17.69
N VAL A 99 -23.19 -30.69 -18.84
CA VAL A 99 -23.83 -30.45 -20.15
C VAL A 99 -23.59 -31.62 -21.10
N SER A 100 -24.21 -32.77 -20.83
CA SER A 100 -24.50 -33.78 -21.86
C SER A 100 -25.52 -34.80 -21.35
N SER A 101 -26.80 -34.45 -21.34
CA SER A 101 -27.93 -35.40 -21.38
C SER A 101 -29.24 -34.66 -21.63
N SER A 102 -29.66 -34.57 -22.89
CA SER A 102 -31.05 -34.72 -23.41
C SER A 102 -31.12 -34.35 -24.88
#